data_AF-A0A965L694-F1
#
_entry.id   AF-A0A965L694-F1
#
_cell.length_a   1.000
_cell.length_b   1.000
_cell.length_c   1.000
_cell.angle_alpha   90.00
_cell.angle_beta   90.00
_cell.angle_gamma   90.00
#
_symmetry.space_group_name_H-M   'P 1'
#
loop_
_entity.id
_entity.type
_entity.pdbx_description
1 polymer ?
#
loop_
_entity_poly.entity_id
_entity_poly.type
_entity_poly.pdbx_seq_one_letter_code
_entity_poly.pdbx_strand_id
1 'polypeptide(L)'
;MSVLVNKNSKIIVQGFTGTEGTFHAEQMIAYGTQVVGGVTPGKGGAMHLDRPIFNTVVDAVTQTGADTSIIFVPPAFAADAIMEAADAGIKVIICITEGIPTKDMIVAKEYINNKDCRLIGPNCPGVMTAGECKVGIMPAFIFQKGKIGIVSKSGTLTYEAVDQLTKAGLGQTTAIGIGGDPIIGTTTKEAVE
;
A
#
# COMPACT_ATOMS: atom_id res chain seq x y z
N MET A 1 -16.13 8.88 -6.37
CA MET A 1 -15.49 7.82 -7.15
C MET A 1 -14.13 7.55 -6.51
N SER A 2 -13.81 6.31 -6.20
CA SER A 2 -12.52 5.88 -5.64
C SER A 2 -11.80 4.99 -6.64
N VAL A 3 -10.47 4.93 -6.58
CA VAL A 3 -9.64 4.07 -7.44
C VAL A 3 -8.66 3.27 -6.59
N LEU A 4 -8.28 2.08 -7.06
CA LEU A 4 -7.37 1.12 -6.41
C LEU A 4 -7.89 0.51 -5.11
N VAL A 5 -8.16 1.35 -4.09
CA VAL A 5 -8.63 0.92 -2.77
C VAL A 5 -9.93 1.61 -2.41
N ASN A 6 -10.76 0.94 -1.62
CA ASN A 6 -12.00 1.50 -1.09
C ASN A 6 -12.37 0.79 0.22
N LYS A 7 -13.53 1.15 0.79
CA LYS A 7 -14.00 0.59 2.07
C LYS A 7 -14.14 -0.94 2.09
N ASN A 8 -14.23 -1.61 0.94
CA ASN A 8 -14.37 -3.07 0.81
C ASN A 8 -13.04 -3.79 0.58
N SER A 9 -11.95 -3.07 0.29
CA SER A 9 -10.63 -3.66 0.06
C SER A 9 -10.12 -4.36 1.31
N LYS A 10 -9.63 -5.58 1.16
CA LYS A 10 -9.14 -6.41 2.27
C LYS A 10 -7.61 -6.43 2.24
N ILE A 11 -7.01 -5.82 3.26
CA ILE A 11 -5.59 -5.51 3.27
C ILE A 11 -4.82 -6.51 4.12
N ILE A 12 -3.74 -7.06 3.58
CA ILE A 12 -2.70 -7.74 4.36
C ILE A 12 -1.44 -6.89 4.43
N VAL A 13 -0.68 -7.06 5.51
CA VAL A 13 0.59 -6.35 5.73
C VAL A 13 1.75 -7.34 5.61
N GLN A 14 2.65 -7.16 4.65
CA GLN A 14 3.92 -7.90 4.59
C GLN A 14 4.96 -7.16 5.44
N GLY A 15 5.61 -7.89 6.36
CA GLY A 15 6.40 -7.27 7.44
C GLY A 15 5.53 -6.83 8.63
N PHE A 16 4.39 -7.49 8.84
CA PHE A 16 3.35 -7.10 9.80
C PHE A 16 3.83 -6.90 11.23
N THR A 17 4.73 -7.76 11.69
CA THR A 17 5.24 -7.72 13.07
C THR A 17 6.51 -6.87 13.24
N GLY A 18 6.96 -6.20 12.17
CA GLY A 18 8.04 -5.22 12.25
C GLY A 18 7.55 -3.90 12.87
N THR A 19 8.47 -3.03 13.28
CA THR A 19 8.15 -1.74 13.93
C THR A 19 7.22 -0.87 13.08
N GLU A 20 7.63 -0.58 11.83
CA GLU A 20 6.83 0.24 10.90
C GLU A 20 5.53 -0.45 10.49
N GLY A 21 5.60 -1.76 10.22
CA GLY A 21 4.42 -2.56 9.88
C GLY A 21 3.36 -2.55 10.98
N THR A 22 3.79 -2.65 12.24
CA THR A 22 2.90 -2.57 13.41
C THR A 22 2.30 -1.18 13.55
N PHE A 23 3.14 -0.15 13.60
CA PHE A 23 2.71 1.22 13.81
C PHE A 23 1.71 1.70 12.75
N HIS A 24 2.00 1.44 11.47
CA HIS A 24 1.09 1.85 10.40
C HIS A 24 -0.14 0.97 10.29
N ALA A 25 -0.07 -0.33 10.65
CA ALA A 25 -1.25 -1.17 10.73
C ALA A 25 -2.23 -0.71 11.80
N GLU A 26 -1.75 -0.32 12.98
CA GLU A 26 -2.59 0.27 14.03
C GLU A 26 -3.33 1.50 13.53
N GLN A 27 -2.64 2.40 12.82
CA GLN A 27 -3.27 3.59 12.24
C GLN A 27 -4.27 3.28 11.12
N MET A 28 -3.97 2.29 10.28
CA MET A 28 -4.90 1.84 9.23
C MET A 28 -6.17 1.28 9.86
N ILE A 29 -6.04 0.42 10.88
CA ILE A 29 -7.17 -0.15 11.62
C ILE A 29 -7.98 0.96 12.31
N ALA A 30 -7.31 1.89 13.00
CA ALA A 30 -7.97 3.01 13.68
C ALA A 30 -8.71 3.94 12.71
N TYR A 31 -8.23 4.06 11.47
CA TYR A 31 -8.91 4.82 10.41
C TYR A 31 -10.12 4.07 9.81
N GLY A 32 -10.27 2.77 10.07
CA GLY A 32 -11.34 1.93 9.54
C GLY A 32 -10.96 1.11 8.30
N THR A 33 -9.68 1.08 7.91
CA THR A 33 -9.20 0.18 6.86
C THR A 33 -9.38 -1.27 7.30
N GLN A 34 -9.88 -2.12 6.40
CA GLN A 34 -10.04 -3.55 6.66
C GLN A 34 -8.70 -4.30 6.57
N VAL A 35 -7.84 -4.13 7.57
CA VAL A 35 -6.66 -4.98 7.75
C VAL A 35 -7.12 -6.35 8.26
N VAL A 36 -6.91 -7.39 7.45
CA VAL A 36 -7.42 -8.75 7.69
C VAL A 36 -6.36 -9.72 8.21
N GLY A 37 -5.10 -9.32 8.22
CA GLY A 37 -3.97 -10.16 8.63
C GLY A 37 -2.64 -9.60 8.18
N GLY A 38 -1.59 -10.38 8.36
CA GLY A 38 -0.29 -10.02 7.82
C GLY A 38 0.66 -11.19 7.73
N VAL A 39 1.76 -10.97 7.02
CA VAL A 39 2.77 -11.98 6.72
C VAL A 39 4.05 -11.63 7.46
N THR A 40 4.57 -12.61 8.20
CA THR A 40 5.94 -12.59 8.73
C THR A 40 6.43 -14.04 8.76
N PRO A 41 7.34 -14.42 7.83
CA PRO A 41 7.88 -15.77 7.80
C PRO A 41 8.44 -16.22 9.15
N GLY A 42 8.09 -17.44 9.58
CA GLY A 42 8.45 -18.01 10.87
C GLY A 42 7.51 -17.66 12.03
N LYS A 43 6.50 -16.81 11.82
CA LYS A 43 5.50 -16.44 12.84
C LYS A 43 4.07 -16.83 12.47
N GLY A 44 3.87 -17.59 11.40
CA GLY A 44 2.54 -18.05 10.99
C GLY A 44 1.82 -18.84 12.07
N GLY A 45 0.50 -18.61 12.20
CA GLY A 45 -0.36 -19.24 13.21
C GLY A 45 -0.49 -18.45 14.53
N ALA A 46 0.32 -17.41 14.73
CA ALA A 46 0.16 -16.48 15.84
C ALA A 46 -0.78 -15.31 15.47
N MET A 47 -1.08 -14.47 16.46
CA MET A 47 -1.91 -13.26 16.32
C MET A 47 -1.06 -12.01 16.57
N HIS A 48 -1.36 -10.93 15.86
CA HIS A 48 -0.82 -9.59 16.09
C HIS A 48 -1.88 -8.54 15.77
N LEU A 49 -2.05 -7.52 16.62
CA LEU A 49 -3.12 -6.52 16.52
C LEU A 49 -4.53 -7.15 16.35
N ASP A 50 -4.79 -8.25 17.05
CA ASP A 50 -6.01 -9.05 16.93
C ASP A 50 -6.31 -9.54 15.50
N ARG A 51 -5.26 -9.75 14.69
CA ARG A 51 -5.33 -10.30 13.33
C ARG A 51 -4.37 -11.48 13.16
N PRO A 52 -4.70 -12.46 12.29
CA PRO A 52 -3.85 -13.63 12.07
C PRO A 52 -2.54 -13.27 11.35
N ILE A 53 -1.48 -13.97 11.74
CA ILE A 53 -0.18 -13.93 11.06
C ILE A 53 -0.03 -15.19 10.21
N PHE A 54 0.48 -15.01 8.99
CA PHE A 54 0.76 -16.08 8.04
C PHE A 54 2.25 -16.15 7.73
N ASN A 55 2.72 -17.33 7.31
CA ASN A 55 4.09 -17.49 6.83
C ASN A 55 4.27 -17.04 5.38
N THR A 56 3.22 -17.14 4.57
CA THR A 56 3.23 -16.80 3.15
C THR A 56 2.04 -15.92 2.78
N VAL A 57 2.17 -15.17 1.67
CA VAL A 57 1.07 -14.36 1.14
C VAL A 57 -0.06 -15.23 0.59
N VAL A 58 0.25 -16.37 -0.04
CA VAL A 58 -0.77 -17.28 -0.58
C VAL A 58 -1.67 -17.86 0.52
N ASP A 59 -1.11 -18.20 1.69
CA ASP A 59 -1.90 -18.66 2.84
C ASP A 59 -2.82 -17.55 3.35
N ALA A 60 -2.31 -16.31 3.42
CA ALA A 60 -3.08 -15.15 3.84
C ALA A 60 -4.24 -14.90 2.88
N VAL A 61 -3.98 -14.85 1.58
CA VAL A 61 -5.01 -14.65 0.54
C VAL A 61 -6.06 -15.75 0.60
N THR A 62 -5.66 -17.02 0.70
CA THR A 62 -6.58 -18.16 0.74
C THR A 62 -7.53 -18.09 1.94
N GLN A 63 -7.03 -17.68 3.11
CA GLN A 63 -7.82 -17.69 4.35
C GLN A 63 -8.65 -16.42 4.54
N THR A 64 -8.19 -15.26 4.06
CA THR A 64 -8.85 -13.97 4.31
C THR A 64 -9.58 -13.41 3.09
N GLY A 65 -9.23 -13.89 1.89
CA GLY A 65 -9.65 -13.31 0.62
C GLY A 65 -9.08 -11.91 0.41
N ALA A 66 -7.85 -11.64 0.87
CA ALA A 66 -7.19 -10.36 0.69
C ALA A 66 -6.97 -10.06 -0.80
N ASP A 67 -7.24 -8.82 -1.20
CA ASP A 67 -7.05 -8.32 -2.58
C ASP A 67 -5.93 -7.29 -2.68
N THR A 68 -5.43 -6.81 -1.54
CA THR A 68 -4.45 -5.74 -1.45
C THR A 68 -3.36 -6.08 -0.44
N SER A 69 -2.11 -5.81 -0.78
CA SER A 69 -0.98 -5.97 0.14
C SER A 69 -0.22 -4.66 0.28
N ILE A 70 0.12 -4.31 1.52
CA ILE A 70 1.10 -3.25 1.82
C ILE A 70 2.40 -3.85 2.35
N ILE A 71 3.55 -3.34 1.91
CA ILE A 71 4.87 -3.89 2.19
C ILE A 71 5.69 -2.91 3.03
N PHE A 72 6.08 -3.36 4.23
CA PHE A 72 7.03 -2.72 5.16
C PHE A 72 8.28 -3.58 5.38
N VAL A 73 8.64 -4.37 4.38
CA VAL A 73 9.78 -5.29 4.40
C VAL A 73 11.08 -4.51 4.12
N PRO A 74 12.21 -4.84 4.75
CA PRO A 74 13.49 -4.17 4.47
C PRO A 74 13.89 -4.21 2.98
N PRO A 75 14.69 -3.25 2.49
CA PRO A 75 14.94 -3.06 1.06
C PRO A 75 15.54 -4.27 0.35
N ALA A 76 16.41 -5.01 1.04
CA ALA A 76 17.05 -6.21 0.52
C ALA A 76 16.07 -7.36 0.20
N PHE A 77 14.84 -7.32 0.72
CA PHE A 77 13.83 -8.37 0.54
C PHE A 77 12.53 -7.86 -0.09
N ALA A 78 12.40 -6.55 -0.30
CA ALA A 78 11.16 -5.94 -0.74
C ALA A 78 10.79 -6.29 -2.20
N ALA A 79 11.78 -6.49 -3.08
CA ALA A 79 11.53 -6.95 -4.45
C ALA A 79 10.91 -8.36 -4.46
N ASP A 80 11.38 -9.26 -3.60
CA ASP A 80 10.83 -10.61 -3.44
C ASP A 80 9.40 -10.56 -2.89
N ALA A 81 9.16 -9.73 -1.88
CA ALA A 81 7.81 -9.51 -1.32
C ALA A 81 6.79 -8.95 -2.35
N ILE A 82 7.25 -8.14 -3.31
CA ILE A 82 6.42 -7.68 -4.44
C ILE A 82 6.04 -8.87 -5.33
N MET A 83 7.02 -9.70 -5.70
CA MET A 83 6.80 -10.86 -6.57
C MET A 83 5.91 -11.91 -5.89
N GLU A 84 6.12 -12.17 -4.60
CA GLU A 84 5.28 -13.08 -3.79
C GLU A 84 3.81 -12.62 -3.76
N ALA A 85 3.57 -11.32 -3.53
CA ALA A 85 2.21 -10.80 -3.56
C ALA A 85 1.54 -10.94 -4.92
N ALA A 86 2.26 -10.64 -6.00
CA ALA A 86 1.74 -10.79 -7.35
C ALA A 86 1.39 -12.25 -7.67
N ASP A 87 2.22 -13.21 -7.23
CA ASP A 87 1.98 -14.64 -7.41
C ASP A 87 0.80 -15.17 -6.60
N ALA A 88 0.61 -14.64 -5.40
CA ALA A 88 -0.53 -14.98 -4.56
C ALA A 88 -1.87 -14.41 -5.07
N GLY A 89 -1.86 -13.63 -6.16
CA GLY A 89 -3.08 -13.08 -6.78
C GLY A 89 -3.57 -11.77 -6.17
N ILE A 90 -2.74 -11.07 -5.39
CA ILE A 90 -3.03 -9.72 -4.91
C ILE A 90 -3.19 -8.77 -6.11
N LYS A 91 -4.28 -7.99 -6.11
CA LYS A 91 -4.62 -7.06 -7.20
C LYS A 91 -3.95 -5.71 -7.04
N VAL A 92 -3.77 -5.23 -5.82
CA VAL A 92 -3.08 -3.96 -5.54
C VAL A 92 -1.94 -4.19 -4.55
N ILE A 93 -0.72 -3.92 -4.98
CA ILE A 93 0.49 -4.06 -4.19
C ILE A 93 1.01 -2.66 -3.90
N ILE A 94 1.22 -2.32 -2.63
CA ILE A 94 1.70 -1.00 -2.21
C ILE A 94 3.02 -1.19 -1.47
N CYS A 95 4.12 -0.81 -2.11
CA CYS A 95 5.46 -0.93 -1.54
C CYS A 95 5.90 0.41 -0.95
N ILE A 96 6.00 0.47 0.39
CA ILE A 96 6.42 1.69 1.09
C ILE A 96 7.94 1.81 1.11
N THR A 97 8.63 0.68 1.21
CA THR A 97 10.07 0.56 1.38
C THR A 97 10.87 1.46 0.45
N GLU A 98 11.78 2.25 1.04
CA GLU A 98 12.74 3.09 0.33
C GLU A 98 14.10 2.38 0.20
N GLY A 99 14.85 2.66 -0.87
CA GLY A 99 16.23 2.19 -1.00
C GLY A 99 16.36 0.76 -1.53
N ILE A 100 15.32 0.25 -2.21
CA ILE A 100 15.41 -1.03 -2.93
C ILE A 100 16.46 -0.85 -4.05
N PRO A 101 17.45 -1.74 -4.18
CA PRO A 101 18.40 -1.64 -5.27
C PRO A 101 17.69 -1.59 -6.62
N THR A 102 18.06 -0.64 -7.48
CA THR A 102 17.41 -0.47 -8.81
C THR A 102 17.38 -1.76 -9.61
N LYS A 103 18.45 -2.56 -9.53
CA LYS A 103 18.53 -3.88 -10.19
C LYS A 103 17.40 -4.82 -9.75
N ASP A 104 17.09 -4.84 -8.47
CA ASP A 104 16.06 -5.73 -7.93
C ASP A 104 14.67 -5.24 -8.35
N MET A 105 14.46 -3.92 -8.41
CA MET A 105 13.24 -3.34 -8.96
C MET A 105 13.05 -3.58 -10.45
N ILE A 106 14.12 -3.64 -11.26
CA ILE A 106 14.02 -4.07 -12.67
C ILE A 106 13.43 -5.48 -12.74
N VAL A 107 13.98 -6.40 -11.94
CA VAL A 107 13.53 -7.80 -11.91
C VAL A 107 12.08 -7.89 -11.46
N ALA A 108 11.72 -7.26 -10.33
CA ALA A 108 10.35 -7.28 -9.82
C ALA A 108 9.36 -6.64 -10.79
N LYS A 109 9.71 -5.50 -11.41
CA LYS A 109 8.84 -4.80 -12.36
C LYS A 109 8.58 -5.63 -13.61
N GLU A 110 9.61 -6.29 -14.16
CA GLU A 110 9.45 -7.19 -15.30
C GLU A 110 8.61 -8.42 -14.92
N TYR A 111 8.84 -8.98 -13.73
CA TYR A 111 8.10 -10.14 -13.23
C TYR A 111 6.58 -9.91 -13.14
N ILE A 112 6.18 -8.76 -12.58
CA ILE A 112 4.76 -8.43 -12.41
C ILE A 112 4.07 -7.96 -13.69
N ASN A 113 4.82 -7.67 -14.76
CA ASN A 113 4.26 -7.07 -15.99
C ASN A 113 3.21 -7.98 -16.67
N ASN A 114 3.35 -9.30 -16.49
CA ASN A 114 2.41 -10.29 -17.02
C ASN A 114 1.42 -10.81 -15.96
N LYS A 115 1.28 -10.12 -14.82
CA LYS A 115 0.39 -10.48 -13.73
C LYS A 115 -0.78 -9.50 -13.68
N ASP A 116 -1.96 -10.01 -13.30
CA ASP A 116 -3.15 -9.17 -13.11
C ASP A 116 -3.10 -8.46 -11.74
N CYS A 117 -2.17 -7.51 -11.64
CA CYS A 117 -1.93 -6.72 -10.44
C CYS A 117 -1.41 -5.31 -10.78
N ARG A 118 -1.52 -4.40 -9.82
CA ARG A 118 -1.06 -3.01 -9.90
C ARG A 118 -0.09 -2.75 -8.75
N LEU A 119 1.14 -2.34 -9.06
CA LEU A 119 2.14 -1.95 -8.07
C LEU A 119 2.18 -0.42 -7.89
N ILE A 120 2.06 0.05 -6.65
CA ILE A 120 2.27 1.44 -6.24
C ILE A 120 3.57 1.52 -5.43
N GLY A 121 4.41 2.52 -5.71
CA GLY A 121 5.76 2.62 -5.17
C GLY A 121 6.80 1.90 -6.05
N PRO A 122 7.97 1.55 -5.50
CA PRO A 122 8.39 1.67 -4.10
C PRO A 122 8.66 3.11 -3.66
N ASN A 123 9.22 3.31 -2.46
CA ASN A 123 9.56 4.61 -1.91
C ASN A 123 8.40 5.61 -2.01
N CYS A 124 7.27 5.25 -1.42
CA CYS A 124 6.02 5.99 -1.59
C CYS A 124 5.24 6.10 -0.29
N PRO A 125 4.37 7.12 -0.16
CA PRO A 125 3.51 7.25 1.00
C PRO A 125 2.29 6.29 0.98
N GLY A 126 2.05 5.60 -0.14
CA GLY A 126 0.95 4.66 -0.35
C GLY A 126 -0.26 5.26 -1.08
N VAL A 127 -1.44 4.70 -0.80
CA VAL A 127 -2.72 5.12 -1.40
C VAL A 127 -3.74 5.43 -0.31
N MET A 128 -4.51 6.51 -0.49
CA MET A 128 -5.55 6.90 0.46
C MET A 128 -6.81 7.37 -0.25
N THR A 129 -7.91 6.67 0.00
CA THR A 129 -9.26 7.09 -0.37
C THR A 129 -9.95 7.74 0.84
N ALA A 130 -10.25 9.04 0.71
CA ALA A 130 -10.71 9.85 1.83
C ALA A 130 -12.06 9.36 2.37
N GLY A 131 -12.13 9.16 3.69
CA GLY A 131 -13.27 8.59 4.41
C GLY A 131 -13.54 7.11 4.19
N GLU A 132 -12.68 6.36 3.48
CA GLU A 132 -12.95 4.97 3.13
C GLU A 132 -11.80 4.00 3.45
N CYS A 133 -10.59 4.29 2.98
CA CYS A 133 -9.48 3.36 3.12
C CYS A 133 -8.14 4.09 3.06
N LYS A 134 -7.28 3.84 4.05
CA LYS A 134 -5.90 4.30 4.10
C LYS A 134 -5.00 3.07 4.00
N VAL A 135 -4.12 3.04 3.00
CA VAL A 135 -3.10 1.99 2.84
C VAL A 135 -1.75 2.66 2.63
N GLY A 136 -1.06 2.97 3.72
CA GLY A 136 0.21 3.70 3.68
C GLY A 136 0.50 4.49 4.95
N ILE A 137 1.41 5.44 4.82
CA ILE A 137 1.97 6.23 5.94
C ILE A 137 1.41 7.65 6.01
N MET A 138 0.50 8.01 5.09
CA MET A 138 -0.09 9.36 5.01
C MET A 138 -0.89 9.72 6.27
N PRO A 139 -0.75 10.92 6.84
CA PRO A 139 -1.53 11.33 8.01
C PRO A 139 -3.02 11.46 7.65
N ALA A 140 -3.89 10.69 8.30
CA ALA A 140 -5.28 10.61 7.86
C ALA A 140 -6.12 11.86 8.18
N PHE A 141 -5.74 12.60 9.22
CA PHE A 141 -6.52 13.73 9.76
C PHE A 141 -6.59 14.95 8.84
N ILE A 142 -5.69 15.06 7.84
CA ILE A 142 -5.71 16.16 6.85
C ILE A 142 -6.62 15.86 5.65
N PHE A 143 -7.11 14.62 5.52
CA PHE A 143 -7.95 14.22 4.40
C PHE A 143 -9.41 14.49 4.69
N GLN A 144 -10.11 15.01 3.69
CA GLN A 144 -11.55 15.19 3.70
C GLN A 144 -12.14 14.62 2.42
N LYS A 145 -13.24 13.87 2.52
CA LYS A 145 -13.92 13.34 1.33
C LYS A 145 -14.36 14.48 0.42
N GLY A 146 -13.97 14.41 -0.85
CA GLY A 146 -14.21 15.44 -1.84
C GLY A 146 -14.14 14.93 -3.27
N LYS A 147 -13.71 15.80 -4.18
CA LYS A 147 -13.80 15.54 -5.64
C LYS A 147 -12.45 15.55 -6.38
N ILE A 148 -11.35 15.88 -5.71
CA ILE A 148 -10.03 16.02 -6.35
C ILE A 148 -9.22 14.73 -6.20
N GLY A 149 -8.72 14.18 -7.31
CA GLY A 149 -7.72 13.13 -7.29
C GLY A 149 -6.31 13.73 -7.20
N ILE A 150 -5.38 13.05 -6.51
CA ILE A 150 -3.99 13.50 -6.41
C ILE A 150 -3.06 12.37 -6.80
N VAL A 151 -2.10 12.67 -7.67
CA VAL A 151 -1.01 11.76 -8.03
C VAL A 151 0.29 12.49 -7.76
N SER A 152 1.22 11.86 -7.05
CA SER A 152 2.48 12.50 -6.66
C SER A 152 3.62 11.52 -6.47
N LYS A 153 4.83 11.95 -6.81
CA LYS A 153 6.07 11.23 -6.53
C LYS A 153 6.62 11.47 -5.12
N SER A 154 6.13 12.49 -4.41
CA SER A 154 6.66 12.92 -3.11
C SER A 154 5.64 12.71 -1.99
N GLY A 155 6.08 12.23 -0.83
CA GLY A 155 5.23 12.09 0.36
C GLY A 155 4.74 13.43 0.90
N THR A 156 5.61 14.19 1.55
CA THR A 156 5.23 15.42 2.27
C THR A 156 4.63 16.50 1.38
N LEU A 157 5.07 16.63 0.13
CA LEU A 157 4.44 17.56 -0.81
C LEU A 157 3.00 17.16 -1.16
N THR A 158 2.67 15.86 -1.14
CA THR A 158 1.29 15.40 -1.25
C THR A 158 0.46 15.89 -0.07
N TYR A 159 1.03 15.92 1.13
CA TYR A 159 0.31 16.31 2.35
C TYR A 159 -0.05 17.80 2.30
N GLU A 160 0.87 18.63 1.81
CA GLU A 160 0.62 20.06 1.57
C GLU A 160 -0.52 20.29 0.58
N ALA A 161 -0.52 19.56 -0.55
CA ALA A 161 -1.59 19.66 -1.53
C ALA A 161 -2.95 19.19 -0.95
N VAL A 162 -2.95 18.08 -0.20
CA VAL A 162 -4.13 17.57 0.50
C VAL A 162 -4.67 18.63 1.48
N ASP A 163 -3.84 19.18 2.34
CA ASP A 163 -4.23 20.17 3.34
C ASP A 163 -4.80 21.44 2.70
N GLN A 164 -4.17 21.95 1.63
CA GLN A 164 -4.69 23.11 0.89
C GLN A 164 -6.07 22.84 0.27
N LEU A 165 -6.26 21.68 -0.34
CA LEU A 165 -7.54 21.28 -0.94
C LEU A 165 -8.63 21.08 0.13
N THR A 166 -8.27 20.53 1.29
CA THR A 166 -9.17 20.37 2.43
C THR A 166 -9.58 21.73 2.99
N LYS A 167 -8.63 22.65 3.25
CA LYS A 167 -8.90 24.01 3.73
C LYS A 167 -9.73 24.84 2.75
N ALA A 168 -9.59 24.59 1.45
CA ALA A 168 -10.42 25.19 0.41
C ALA A 168 -11.83 24.55 0.27
N GLY A 169 -12.16 23.54 1.08
CA GLY A 169 -13.45 22.85 1.05
C GLY A 169 -13.64 21.94 -0.18
N LEU A 170 -12.57 21.62 -0.91
CA LEU A 170 -12.63 20.79 -2.11
C LEU A 170 -12.52 19.30 -1.79
N GLY A 171 -11.67 18.96 -0.81
CA GLY A 171 -11.38 17.60 -0.38
C GLY A 171 -10.80 16.71 -1.50
N GLN A 172 -10.60 15.43 -1.18
CA GLN A 172 -9.96 14.46 -2.06
C GLN A 172 -10.86 13.26 -2.32
N THR A 173 -10.72 12.65 -3.50
CA THR A 173 -11.24 11.32 -3.79
C THR A 173 -10.23 10.27 -3.31
N THR A 174 -9.19 10.06 -4.12
CA THR A 174 -8.05 9.19 -3.82
C THR A 174 -6.75 9.94 -4.09
N ALA A 175 -5.81 9.86 -3.14
CA ALA A 175 -4.43 10.29 -3.32
C ALA A 175 -3.55 9.05 -3.55
N ILE A 176 -2.74 9.09 -4.60
CA ILE A 176 -1.84 8.02 -5.01
C ILE A 176 -0.40 8.56 -4.96
N GLY A 177 0.36 8.12 -3.97
CA GLY A 177 1.80 8.31 -3.96
C GLY A 177 2.46 7.26 -4.84
N ILE A 178 2.86 7.62 -6.06
CA ILE A 178 3.42 6.65 -7.03
C ILE A 178 4.88 6.29 -6.74
N GLY A 179 5.58 7.11 -5.96
CA GLY A 179 6.93 6.84 -5.47
C GLY A 179 8.03 7.72 -6.07
N GLY A 180 9.12 7.85 -5.31
CA GLY A 180 10.26 8.69 -5.64
C GLY A 180 11.35 8.02 -6.47
N ASP A 181 11.38 6.68 -6.48
CA ASP A 181 12.47 5.90 -7.06
C ASP A 181 12.57 6.03 -8.60
N PRO A 182 13.73 5.68 -9.20
CA PRO A 182 13.92 5.70 -10.65
C PRO A 182 12.99 4.72 -11.39
N ILE A 183 12.68 3.58 -10.76
CA ILE A 183 11.78 2.56 -11.30
C ILE A 183 10.63 2.37 -10.34
N ILE A 184 9.43 2.73 -10.80
CA ILE A 184 8.18 2.63 -10.05
C ILE A 184 7.23 1.65 -10.74
N GLY A 185 6.26 1.15 -9.97
CA GLY A 185 5.21 0.28 -10.47
C GLY A 185 4.24 1.00 -11.39
N THR A 186 3.57 2.04 -10.90
CA THR A 186 2.54 2.78 -11.64
C THR A 186 3.07 4.15 -12.02
N THR A 187 3.06 4.45 -13.31
CA THR A 187 3.47 5.75 -13.85
C THR A 187 2.41 6.82 -13.60
N THR A 188 2.81 8.09 -13.71
CA THR A 188 1.85 9.21 -13.63
C THR A 188 0.73 9.08 -14.67
N LYS A 189 1.04 8.60 -15.88
CA LYS A 189 0.04 8.40 -16.94
C LYS A 189 -1.02 7.39 -16.49
N GLU A 190 -0.59 6.21 -16.07
CA GLU A 190 -1.50 5.13 -15.64
C GLU A 190 -2.32 5.50 -14.40
N ALA A 191 -1.81 6.38 -13.53
CA ALA A 191 -2.55 6.83 -12.36
C ALA A 191 -3.63 7.89 -12.68
N VAL A 192 -3.56 8.52 -13.85
CA VAL A 192 -4.53 9.52 -14.32
C VAL A 192 -5.60 8.91 -15.24
N GLU A 193 -5.31 7.76 -15.86
CA GLU A 193 -6.24 6.96 -16.67
C GLU A 193 -7.24 6.17 -15.83
#